data_AF-A0A6A0HPP4-F1
#
_entry.id   AF-A0A6A0HPP4-F1
#
_cell.length_a   1.000
_cell.length_b   1.000
_cell.length_c   1.000
_cell.angle_alpha   90.00
_cell.angle_beta   90.00
_cell.angle_gamma   90.00
#
_symmetry.space_group_name_H-M   'P 1'
#
loop_
_entity.id
_entity.type
_entity.pdbx_description
1 polymer ?
#
loop_
_entity_poly.entity_id
_entity_poly.type
_entity_poly.pdbx_seq_one_letter_code
_entity_poly.pdbx_strand_id
1 'polypeptide(L)'
;MNKDVRRLFDQNNKRFRPVSRGLGLMIVSFLLAASASAQEIMTVPTYHWSYTYARELSLRHRHLDFSQANWPVTIGEMSQLADSAGAFIEHSAERFWQTRLQEFSQSPLERKSWLQFGGRVSERAGDFGEATRSRAGLRTQLALFPDKHLAFVNAIRLDEELREDPNYLGKRWRGFAGYTEQAYVALHFDKYVAKLGRDFVRWGRGVDATLLISDYSRPLDHFFGRLDLKQFRFDYLAAKLNSEYLPDSLRQRYATDLSDRYLAAARAEVNLKSNFFTLAITQMALYGGPSRGFELYYLNPFLAFHGEQLNEEEKSNTFGAIDIVLRPKDRLQFYNRLSPRQRNCRSARFAGNNDWPGVYPHCQPDVQCHHGVGKIPAPQPAAGAFFGQ
;
A
#
# COMPACT_ATOMS: atom_id res chain seq x y z
N MET A 1 -16.18 -1.15 53.47
CA MET A 1 -16.70 -0.90 52.11
C MET A 1 -18.22 -0.70 52.23
N ASN A 2 -18.69 0.51 51.93
CA ASN A 2 -19.94 1.06 52.44
C ASN A 2 -21.20 0.49 51.73
N LYS A 3 -22.27 0.25 52.48
CA LYS A 3 -23.53 -0.37 52.01
C LYS A 3 -24.26 0.47 50.94
N ASP A 4 -23.89 1.73 50.80
CA ASP A 4 -24.50 2.69 49.85
C ASP A 4 -24.08 2.47 48.38
N VAL A 5 -22.94 1.80 48.13
CA VAL A 5 -22.48 1.52 46.75
C VAL A 5 -23.30 0.39 46.09
N ARG A 6 -23.86 -0.54 46.88
CA ARG A 6 -24.71 -1.63 46.34
C ARG A 6 -26.08 -1.16 45.87
N ARG A 7 -26.65 -0.09 46.46
CA ARG A 7 -27.96 0.43 46.04
C ARG A 7 -27.94 1.20 44.71
N LEU A 8 -26.80 1.78 44.34
CA LEU A 8 -26.65 2.48 43.06
C LEU A 8 -26.53 1.51 41.87
N PHE A 9 -26.07 0.28 42.08
CA PHE A 9 -26.01 -0.73 41.01
C PHE A 9 -27.35 -1.44 40.74
N ASP A 10 -28.25 -1.53 41.73
CA ASP A 10 -29.54 -2.22 41.56
C ASP A 10 -30.65 -1.37 40.92
N GLN A 11 -30.55 -0.03 40.96
CA GLN A 11 -31.58 0.84 40.37
C GLN A 11 -31.44 1.07 38.87
N ASN A 12 -30.27 0.80 38.27
CA ASN A 12 -30.05 1.03 36.83
C ASN A 12 -30.40 -0.17 35.94
N ASN A 13 -30.76 -1.32 36.52
CA ASN A 13 -30.91 -2.58 35.78
C ASN A 13 -32.37 -2.94 35.39
N LYS A 14 -33.33 -2.01 35.52
CA LYS A 14 -34.77 -2.26 35.29
C LYS A 14 -35.41 -1.52 34.11
N ARG A 15 -34.63 -1.00 33.15
CA ARG A 15 -35.17 -0.31 31.96
C ARG A 15 -34.56 -0.73 30.60
N PHE A 16 -34.24 -1.99 30.42
CA PHE A 16 -34.03 -2.54 29.06
C PHE A 16 -35.18 -3.48 28.69
N ARG A 17 -36.20 -2.91 28.00
CA ARG A 17 -37.17 -3.72 27.26
C ARG A 17 -36.48 -4.20 25.97
N PRO A 18 -36.58 -5.49 25.59
CA PRO A 18 -35.94 -6.00 24.39
C PRO A 18 -36.72 -5.54 23.16
N VAL A 19 -36.27 -4.46 22.53
CA VAL A 19 -36.68 -4.08 21.16
C VAL A 19 -35.66 -4.67 20.20
N SER A 20 -35.81 -5.95 19.83
CA SER A 20 -35.12 -6.53 18.65
C SER A 20 -35.37 -8.03 18.47
N ARG A 21 -36.62 -8.44 18.21
CA ARG A 21 -36.86 -9.76 17.57
C ARG A 21 -36.99 -9.67 16.05
N GLY A 22 -37.22 -8.48 15.49
CA GLY A 22 -37.29 -8.24 14.03
C GLY A 22 -35.95 -7.87 13.38
N LEU A 23 -35.05 -7.18 14.08
CA LEU A 23 -33.80 -6.69 13.51
C LEU A 23 -32.74 -7.79 13.34
N GLY A 24 -32.76 -8.80 14.22
CA GLY A 24 -31.80 -9.92 14.16
C GLY A 24 -32.01 -10.85 12.97
N LEU A 25 -33.25 -10.99 12.48
CA LEU A 25 -33.55 -11.81 11.31
C LEU A 25 -33.16 -11.13 10.00
N MET A 26 -33.25 -9.80 9.88
CA MET A 26 -32.77 -9.08 8.69
C MET A 26 -31.25 -9.13 8.54
N ILE A 27 -30.49 -9.04 9.63
CA ILE A 27 -29.01 -9.10 9.59
C ILE A 27 -28.54 -10.51 9.20
N VAL A 28 -29.22 -11.56 9.66
CA VAL A 28 -28.89 -12.96 9.31
C VAL A 28 -29.28 -13.28 7.86
N SER A 29 -30.38 -12.73 7.34
CA SER A 29 -30.78 -12.93 5.93
C SER A 29 -29.90 -12.18 4.93
N PHE A 30 -29.30 -11.05 5.30
CA PHE A 30 -28.35 -10.32 4.43
C PHE A 30 -27.00 -11.06 4.29
N LEU A 31 -26.61 -11.87 5.28
CA LEU A 31 -25.32 -12.59 5.31
C LEU A 31 -25.29 -13.90 4.49
N LEU A 32 -26.44 -14.36 3.98
CA LEU A 32 -26.56 -15.66 3.28
C LEU A 32 -26.48 -15.57 1.75
N ALA A 33 -26.31 -14.37 1.18
CA ALA A 33 -26.19 -14.16 -0.26
C ALA A 33 -24.76 -13.78 -0.70
N ALA A 34 -23.73 -14.30 -0.02
CA ALA A 34 -22.34 -14.09 -0.44
C ALA A 34 -22.06 -14.84 -1.74
N SER A 35 -21.96 -14.09 -2.83
CA SER A 35 -21.54 -14.58 -4.15
C SER A 35 -20.05 -14.90 -4.15
N ALA A 36 -19.66 -15.95 -4.89
CA ALA A 36 -18.30 -16.49 -4.98
C ALA A 36 -17.20 -15.52 -5.49
N SER A 37 -17.57 -14.26 -5.75
CA SER A 37 -16.71 -13.18 -6.29
C SER A 37 -16.29 -12.15 -5.23
N ALA A 38 -16.74 -12.24 -3.98
CA ALA A 38 -16.52 -11.14 -3.02
C ALA A 38 -15.06 -11.01 -2.53
N GLN A 39 -14.28 -12.09 -2.58
CA GLN A 39 -12.86 -12.08 -2.24
C GLN A 39 -11.98 -11.40 -3.29
N GLU A 40 -12.49 -11.22 -4.50
CA GLU A 40 -11.76 -10.55 -5.58
C GLU A 40 -11.43 -9.10 -5.26
N ILE A 41 -12.07 -8.51 -4.25
CA ILE A 41 -11.88 -7.14 -3.79
C ILE A 41 -10.65 -6.99 -2.88
N MET A 42 -10.22 -8.08 -2.23
CA MET A 42 -9.14 -8.03 -1.26
C MET A 42 -7.81 -7.73 -1.94
N THR A 43 -7.06 -6.79 -1.39
CA THR A 43 -5.72 -6.44 -1.87
C THR A 43 -4.67 -7.42 -1.38
N VAL A 44 -3.74 -7.75 -2.27
CA VAL A 44 -2.60 -8.60 -1.97
C VAL A 44 -1.47 -7.72 -1.41
N PRO A 45 -0.90 -8.03 -0.21
CA PRO A 45 0.26 -7.32 0.33
C PRO A 45 1.40 -7.27 -0.69
N THR A 46 2.05 -6.12 -0.87
CA THR A 46 3.01 -5.89 -1.97
C THR A 46 4.27 -6.79 -1.91
N TYR A 47 4.56 -7.37 -0.75
CA TYR A 47 5.64 -8.34 -0.55
C TYR A 47 5.24 -9.79 -0.89
N HIS A 48 3.99 -10.04 -1.26
CA HIS A 48 3.49 -11.39 -1.54
C HIS A 48 4.14 -11.97 -2.80
N TRP A 49 4.45 -13.27 -2.77
CA TRP A 49 5.18 -13.95 -3.85
C TRP A 49 4.45 -13.92 -5.20
N SER A 50 3.12 -13.77 -5.20
CA SER A 50 2.32 -13.72 -6.43
C SER A 50 2.69 -12.55 -7.35
N TYR A 51 3.19 -11.43 -6.80
CA TYR A 51 3.66 -10.31 -7.60
C TYR A 51 4.83 -10.69 -8.50
N THR A 52 5.72 -11.58 -8.04
CA THR A 52 6.83 -12.08 -8.86
C THR A 52 6.29 -12.83 -10.07
N TYR A 53 5.31 -13.71 -9.87
CA TYR A 53 4.76 -14.54 -10.95
C TYR A 53 3.92 -13.72 -11.92
N ALA A 54 3.15 -12.77 -11.40
CA ALA A 54 2.38 -11.83 -12.21
C ALA A 54 3.28 -10.96 -13.09
N ARG A 55 4.41 -10.50 -12.54
CA ARG A 55 5.42 -9.74 -13.28
C ARG A 55 6.06 -10.59 -14.38
N GLU A 56 6.44 -11.84 -14.08
CA GLU A 56 7.03 -12.76 -15.08
C GLU A 56 6.08 -12.99 -16.27
N LEU A 57 4.79 -13.25 -16.01
CA LEU A 57 3.80 -13.42 -17.08
C LEU A 57 3.61 -12.13 -17.89
N SER A 58 3.46 -10.99 -17.22
CA SER A 58 3.27 -9.69 -17.88
C SER A 58 4.51 -9.24 -18.68
N LEU A 59 5.71 -9.66 -18.30
CA LEU A 59 6.94 -9.44 -19.09
C LEU A 59 6.97 -10.30 -20.36
N ARG A 60 6.47 -11.54 -20.27
CA ARG A 60 6.49 -12.50 -21.38
C ARG A 60 5.40 -12.24 -22.41
N HIS A 61 4.28 -11.66 -21.99
CA HIS A 61 3.12 -11.43 -22.85
C HIS A 61 2.69 -9.97 -22.72
N ARG A 62 3.15 -9.11 -23.64
CA ARG A 62 2.87 -7.67 -23.57
C ARG A 62 1.37 -7.35 -23.63
N HIS A 63 0.59 -8.24 -24.22
CA HIS A 63 -0.86 -8.08 -24.39
C HIS A 63 -1.66 -8.25 -23.09
N LEU A 64 -1.03 -8.76 -22.03
CA LEU A 64 -1.66 -8.86 -20.72
C LEU A 64 -1.80 -7.48 -20.07
N ASP A 65 -3.04 -7.13 -19.75
CA ASP A 65 -3.38 -5.88 -19.07
C ASP A 65 -3.13 -6.03 -17.56
N PHE A 66 -1.91 -5.70 -17.13
CA PHE A 66 -1.52 -5.76 -15.72
C PHE A 66 -0.55 -4.63 -15.38
N SER A 67 -0.92 -3.81 -14.39
CA SER A 67 -0.05 -2.74 -13.92
C SER A 67 1.06 -3.31 -13.05
N GLN A 68 2.30 -3.19 -13.53
CA GLN A 68 3.50 -3.52 -12.76
C GLN A 68 4.00 -2.35 -11.90
N ALA A 69 3.33 -1.20 -11.97
CA ALA A 69 3.75 0.05 -11.34
C ALA A 69 2.83 0.50 -10.20
N ASN A 70 1.58 0.01 -10.16
CA ASN A 70 0.55 0.52 -9.26
C ASN A 70 0.05 -0.60 -8.37
N TRP A 71 0.71 -0.76 -7.22
CA TRP A 71 0.37 -1.78 -6.22
C TRP A 71 -0.19 -1.11 -4.96
N PRO A 72 -1.09 -1.80 -4.22
CA PRO A 72 -1.43 -3.20 -4.35
C PRO A 72 -2.50 -3.45 -5.43
N VAL A 73 -2.47 -4.65 -6.00
CA VAL A 73 -3.54 -5.20 -6.83
C VAL A 73 -4.43 -6.10 -6.00
N THR A 74 -5.64 -6.31 -6.49
CA THR A 74 -6.62 -7.19 -5.87
C THR A 74 -6.39 -8.67 -6.25
N ILE A 75 -6.97 -9.60 -5.49
CA ILE A 75 -6.99 -11.02 -5.86
C ILE A 75 -7.72 -11.22 -7.19
N GLY A 76 -8.77 -10.42 -7.47
CA GLY A 76 -9.49 -10.45 -8.74
C GLY A 76 -8.59 -10.11 -9.92
N GLU A 77 -7.82 -9.02 -9.82
CA GLU A 77 -6.83 -8.64 -10.84
C GLU A 77 -5.79 -9.75 -11.07
N MET A 78 -5.32 -10.41 -10.00
CA MET A 78 -4.40 -11.55 -10.12
C MET A 78 -5.04 -12.76 -10.82
N SER A 79 -6.31 -13.06 -10.52
CA SER A 79 -7.04 -14.15 -11.18
C SER A 79 -7.25 -13.86 -12.66
N GLN A 80 -7.71 -12.64 -12.99
CA GLN A 80 -7.92 -12.22 -14.38
C GLN A 80 -6.64 -12.27 -15.20
N LEU A 81 -5.50 -11.87 -14.62
CA LEU A 81 -4.20 -12.01 -15.25
C LEU A 81 -3.88 -13.48 -15.57
N ALA A 82 -4.05 -14.37 -14.59
CA ALA A 82 -3.73 -15.78 -14.74
C ALA A 82 -4.63 -16.46 -15.79
N ASP A 83 -5.91 -16.10 -15.84
CA ASP A 83 -6.87 -16.61 -16.82
C ASP A 83 -6.55 -16.08 -18.23
N SER A 84 -6.25 -14.78 -18.35
CA SER A 84 -5.86 -14.15 -19.63
C SER A 84 -4.55 -14.70 -20.17
N ALA A 85 -3.59 -15.03 -19.30
CA ALA A 85 -2.31 -15.62 -19.69
C ALA A 85 -2.48 -16.98 -20.37
N GLY A 86 -3.54 -17.74 -20.03
CA GLY A 86 -3.80 -19.07 -20.61
C GLY A 86 -3.93 -19.06 -22.13
N ALA A 87 -4.39 -17.96 -22.71
CA ALA A 87 -4.53 -17.81 -24.16
C ALA A 87 -3.19 -17.68 -24.91
N PHE A 88 -2.10 -17.35 -24.21
CA PHE A 88 -0.81 -17.03 -24.80
C PHE A 88 0.32 -18.01 -24.41
N ILE A 89 0.05 -18.96 -23.52
CA ILE A 89 1.07 -19.87 -23.00
C ILE A 89 1.38 -20.99 -23.99
N GLU A 90 2.59 -20.94 -24.55
CA GLU A 90 3.10 -21.95 -25.48
C GLU A 90 4.01 -22.97 -24.79
N HIS A 91 4.71 -22.59 -23.70
CA HIS A 91 5.71 -23.42 -23.03
C HIS A 91 5.29 -23.92 -21.64
N SER A 92 5.74 -25.13 -21.29
CA SER A 92 5.48 -25.76 -19.98
C SER A 92 6.02 -24.95 -18.80
N ALA A 93 7.16 -24.29 -18.97
CA ALA A 93 7.72 -23.40 -17.95
C ALA A 93 6.81 -22.18 -17.65
N GLU A 94 6.03 -21.72 -18.63
CA GLU A 94 5.09 -20.60 -18.44
C GLU A 94 3.82 -21.06 -17.72
N ARG A 95 3.39 -22.31 -17.94
CA ARG A 95 2.28 -22.93 -17.20
C ARG A 95 2.56 -22.97 -15.70
N PHE A 96 3.80 -23.18 -15.26
CA PHE A 96 4.14 -23.15 -13.84
C PHE A 96 3.69 -21.85 -13.16
N TRP A 97 4.06 -20.69 -13.71
CA TRP A 97 3.71 -19.39 -13.12
C TRP A 97 2.19 -19.15 -13.14
N GLN A 98 1.55 -19.51 -14.24
CA GLN A 98 0.09 -19.42 -14.39
C GLN A 98 -0.62 -20.28 -13.35
N THR A 99 -0.27 -21.56 -13.26
CA THR A 99 -0.86 -22.51 -12.32
C THR A 99 -0.68 -22.04 -10.88
N ARG A 100 0.50 -21.52 -10.51
CA ARG A 100 0.71 -21.00 -9.16
C ARG A 100 -0.16 -19.77 -8.86
N LEU A 101 -0.35 -18.87 -9.83
CA LEU A 101 -1.27 -17.74 -9.66
C LEU A 101 -2.73 -18.18 -9.59
N GLN A 102 -3.13 -19.17 -10.39
CA GLN A 102 -4.47 -19.76 -10.34
C GLN A 102 -4.71 -20.48 -9.00
N GLU A 103 -3.76 -21.26 -8.49
CA GLU A 103 -3.86 -21.90 -7.18
C GLU A 103 -4.05 -20.86 -6.07
N PHE A 104 -3.29 -19.77 -6.12
CA PHE A 104 -3.45 -18.65 -5.18
C PHE A 104 -4.81 -18.00 -5.28
N SER A 105 -5.29 -17.71 -6.48
CA SER A 105 -6.57 -17.02 -6.65
C SER A 105 -7.75 -17.96 -6.39
N GLN A 106 -7.64 -19.26 -6.67
CA GLN A 106 -8.74 -20.23 -6.69
C GLN A 106 -8.87 -21.07 -5.42
N SER A 107 -8.03 -20.86 -4.39
CA SER A 107 -8.07 -21.58 -3.10
C SER A 107 -9.51 -21.94 -2.67
N PRO A 108 -9.92 -23.22 -2.79
CA PRO A 108 -11.34 -23.62 -2.74
C PRO A 108 -12.02 -23.46 -1.38
N LEU A 109 -11.23 -23.40 -0.30
CA LEU A 109 -11.74 -23.25 1.06
C LEU A 109 -12.22 -21.82 1.36
N GLU A 110 -11.90 -20.85 0.48
CA GLU A 110 -12.10 -19.44 0.77
C GLU A 110 -13.27 -18.82 -0.03
N ARG A 111 -13.40 -19.05 -1.35
CA ARG A 111 -14.28 -18.23 -2.22
C ARG A 111 -15.79 -18.20 -1.89
N LYS A 112 -16.35 -19.16 -1.18
CA LYS A 112 -17.82 -19.24 -0.93
C LYS A 112 -18.29 -18.67 0.41
N SER A 113 -17.37 -18.16 1.22
CA SER A 113 -17.69 -17.72 2.58
C SER A 113 -17.72 -16.20 2.67
N TRP A 114 -18.78 -15.66 3.29
CA TRP A 114 -18.84 -14.25 3.71
C TRP A 114 -17.81 -13.89 4.79
N LEU A 115 -17.12 -14.90 5.33
CA LEU A 115 -16.10 -14.81 6.35
C LEU A 115 -14.91 -15.68 5.94
N GLN A 116 -13.71 -15.11 5.98
CA GLN A 116 -12.44 -15.79 5.76
C GLN A 116 -11.55 -15.62 6.98
N PHE A 117 -10.93 -16.71 7.41
CA PHE A 117 -9.90 -16.69 8.44
C PHE A 117 -8.68 -17.46 7.94
N GLY A 118 -7.51 -16.84 8.05
CA GLY A 118 -6.25 -17.40 7.60
C GLY A 118 -5.14 -17.21 8.63
N GLY A 119 -4.22 -18.15 8.66
CA GLY A 119 -3.01 -18.08 9.47
C GLY A 119 -1.82 -18.54 8.66
N ARG A 120 -0.70 -17.83 8.78
CA ARG A 120 0.59 -18.26 8.23
C ARG A 120 1.61 -18.22 9.34
N VAL A 121 2.21 -19.37 9.61
CA VAL A 121 3.45 -19.44 10.36
C VAL A 121 4.58 -19.37 9.35
N SER A 122 5.62 -18.61 9.67
CA SER A 122 6.82 -18.51 8.85
C SER A 122 8.04 -18.68 9.72
N GLU A 123 8.97 -19.49 9.25
CA GLU A 123 10.31 -19.57 9.80
C GLU A 123 11.25 -18.95 8.77
N ARG A 124 12.09 -18.00 9.20
CA ARG A 124 13.09 -17.37 8.34
C ARG A 124 14.47 -17.61 8.93
N ALA A 125 15.24 -18.44 8.27
CA ALA A 125 16.67 -18.56 8.53
C ALA A 125 17.40 -17.46 7.75
N GLY A 126 18.16 -16.63 8.46
CA GLY A 126 19.04 -15.63 7.86
C GLY A 126 20.47 -15.79 8.35
N ASP A 127 21.42 -15.52 7.47
CA ASP A 127 22.83 -15.40 7.86
C ASP A 127 23.08 -14.01 8.45
N PHE A 128 23.37 -13.97 9.74
CA PHE A 128 23.74 -12.76 10.49
C PHE A 128 25.20 -12.87 10.91
N GLY A 129 26.12 -12.87 9.94
CA GLY A 129 27.54 -13.11 10.20
C GLY A 129 27.83 -14.61 10.39
N GLU A 130 28.53 -14.99 11.47
CA GLU A 130 28.99 -16.36 11.72
C GLU A 130 27.91 -17.34 12.24
N ALA A 131 26.67 -16.89 12.47
CA ALA A 131 25.61 -17.74 12.99
C ALA A 131 24.32 -17.60 12.19
N THR A 132 23.84 -18.72 11.64
CA THR A 132 22.50 -18.83 11.09
C THR A 132 21.50 -18.83 12.23
N ARG A 133 20.65 -17.80 12.31
CA ARG A 133 19.53 -17.75 13.27
C ARG A 133 18.22 -17.96 12.54
N SER A 134 17.40 -18.83 13.10
CA SER A 134 16.01 -18.98 12.71
C SER A 134 15.15 -17.98 13.47
N ARG A 135 14.21 -17.34 12.76
CA ARG A 135 13.23 -16.41 13.34
C ARG A 135 11.82 -16.89 13.04
N ALA A 136 11.00 -16.91 14.07
CA ALA A 136 9.59 -17.23 13.94
C ALA A 136 8.76 -15.98 13.61
N GLY A 137 7.75 -16.18 12.78
CA GLY A 137 6.73 -15.21 12.46
C GLY A 137 5.35 -15.86 12.37
N LEU A 138 4.33 -15.11 12.75
CA LEU A 138 2.93 -15.46 12.66
C LEU A 138 2.18 -14.30 12.02
N ARG A 139 1.44 -14.58 10.95
CA ARG A 139 0.48 -13.67 10.35
C ARG A 139 -0.91 -14.26 10.46
N THR A 140 -1.85 -13.54 11.04
CA THR A 140 -3.27 -13.92 11.07
C THR A 140 -4.07 -12.96 10.22
N GLN A 141 -5.10 -13.45 9.55
CA GLN A 141 -5.98 -12.68 8.69
C GLN A 141 -7.43 -13.03 8.95
N LEU A 142 -8.27 -12.01 8.99
CA LEU A 142 -9.71 -12.08 9.06
C LEU A 142 -10.26 -11.17 7.95
N ALA A 143 -11.15 -11.69 7.13
CA ALA A 143 -11.86 -10.89 6.14
C ALA A 143 -13.36 -11.19 6.17
N LEU A 144 -14.17 -10.15 6.04
CA LEU A 144 -15.63 -10.22 5.96
C LEU A 144 -16.09 -9.61 4.64
N PHE A 145 -17.04 -10.28 4.01
CA PHE A 145 -17.56 -9.96 2.69
C PHE A 145 -19.09 -9.97 2.73
N PRO A 146 -19.73 -8.87 3.16
CA PRO A 146 -21.18 -8.79 3.18
C PRO A 146 -21.81 -8.96 1.79
N ASP A 147 -21.12 -8.48 0.75
CA ASP A 147 -21.48 -8.65 -0.66
C ASP A 147 -20.23 -8.57 -1.56
N LYS A 148 -20.44 -8.60 -2.89
CA LYS A 148 -19.36 -8.54 -3.90
C LYS A 148 -18.73 -7.16 -4.12
N HIS A 149 -19.21 -6.13 -3.44
CA HIS A 149 -18.77 -4.75 -3.57
C HIS A 149 -18.11 -4.24 -2.28
N LEU A 150 -18.31 -4.90 -1.15
CA LEU A 150 -17.80 -4.46 0.15
C LEU A 150 -16.96 -5.55 0.84
N ALA A 151 -15.76 -5.16 1.30
CA ALA A 151 -14.90 -6.03 2.09
C ALA A 151 -14.39 -5.30 3.35
N PHE A 152 -14.32 -6.03 4.46
CA PHE A 152 -13.60 -5.64 5.67
C PHE A 152 -12.44 -6.59 5.85
N VAL A 153 -11.23 -6.06 5.99
CA VAL A 153 -10.02 -6.89 6.10
C VAL A 153 -9.23 -6.46 7.32
N ASN A 154 -8.76 -7.44 8.09
CA ASN A 154 -7.83 -7.24 9.19
C ASN A 154 -6.73 -8.31 9.11
N ALA A 155 -5.47 -7.89 9.09
CA ALA A 155 -4.32 -8.77 9.13
C ALA A 155 -3.30 -8.25 10.14
N ILE A 156 -2.87 -9.15 11.04
CA ILE A 156 -1.92 -8.86 12.10
C ILE A 156 -0.67 -9.70 11.85
N ARG A 157 0.49 -9.08 12.02
CA ARG A 157 1.80 -9.74 11.97
C ARG A 157 2.47 -9.65 13.32
N LEU A 158 3.01 -10.78 13.77
CA LEU A 158 3.82 -10.96 14.96
C LEU A 158 5.10 -11.66 14.53
N ASP A 159 6.26 -11.05 14.67
CA ASP A 159 7.52 -11.74 14.37
C ASP A 159 8.69 -11.23 15.22
N GLU A 160 9.76 -12.02 15.23
CA GLU A 160 10.99 -11.72 15.96
C GLU A 160 11.91 -10.75 15.22
N GLU A 161 11.82 -10.69 13.89
CA GLU A 161 12.66 -9.82 13.04
C GLU A 161 12.36 -8.33 13.30
N LEU A 162 11.08 -7.99 13.36
CA LEU A 162 10.55 -6.68 13.65
C LEU A 162 10.94 -6.20 15.05
N ARG A 163 11.16 -7.13 16.00
CA ARG A 163 11.66 -6.76 17.33
C ARG A 163 13.08 -6.21 17.23
N GLU A 164 13.90 -6.82 16.38
CA GLU A 164 15.31 -6.50 16.20
C GLU A 164 15.52 -5.28 15.29
N ASP A 165 14.50 -4.87 14.53
CA ASP A 165 14.55 -3.64 13.74
C ASP A 165 14.75 -2.42 14.67
N PRO A 166 15.88 -1.70 14.53
CA PRO A 166 16.15 -0.50 15.31
C PRO A 166 15.13 0.62 15.03
N ASN A 167 14.49 0.60 13.86
CA ASN A 167 13.50 1.60 13.44
C ASN A 167 12.07 1.23 13.85
N TYR A 168 11.85 0.08 14.51
CA TYR A 168 10.52 -0.29 14.96
C TYR A 168 10.04 0.60 16.11
N LEU A 169 9.02 1.41 15.83
CA LEU A 169 8.44 2.36 16.78
C LEU A 169 7.39 1.75 17.74
N GLY A 170 7.04 0.47 17.58
CA GLY A 170 5.99 -0.17 18.36
C GLY A 170 6.48 -0.83 19.64
N LYS A 171 5.54 -1.40 20.40
CA LYS A 171 5.85 -2.13 21.64
C LYS A 171 6.47 -3.49 21.32
N ARG A 172 7.62 -3.77 21.95
CA ARG A 172 8.25 -5.10 21.98
C ARG A 172 7.69 -5.90 23.15
N TRP A 173 7.33 -7.16 22.95
CA TRP A 173 6.74 -8.01 23.98
C TRP A 173 7.19 -9.47 23.87
N ARG A 174 7.80 -9.98 24.94
CA ARG A 174 8.17 -11.39 25.13
C ARG A 174 8.82 -12.06 23.90
N GLY A 175 9.83 -11.41 23.32
CA GLY A 175 10.57 -11.96 22.17
C GLY A 175 10.00 -11.58 20.79
N PHE A 176 8.77 -11.04 20.74
CA PHE A 176 8.10 -10.64 19.51
C PHE A 176 7.87 -9.13 19.44
N ALA A 177 7.67 -8.64 18.23
CA ALA A 177 7.05 -7.37 17.94
C ALA A 177 5.87 -7.59 17.01
N GLY A 178 4.88 -6.71 17.09
CA GLY A 178 3.61 -6.92 16.42
C GLY A 178 2.97 -5.65 15.91
N TYR A 179 2.32 -5.73 14.76
CA TYR A 179 1.46 -4.65 14.29
C TYR A 179 0.42 -5.16 13.31
N THR A 180 -0.64 -4.37 13.16
CA THR A 180 -1.65 -4.57 12.13
C THR A 180 -1.08 -4.12 10.79
N GLU A 181 -0.88 -5.06 9.87
CA GLU A 181 -0.36 -4.81 8.52
C GLU A 181 -1.45 -4.31 7.57
N GLN A 182 -2.64 -4.89 7.64
CA GLN A 182 -3.79 -4.46 6.84
C GLN A 182 -5.00 -4.33 7.76
N ALA A 183 -5.71 -3.22 7.65
CA ALA A 183 -6.94 -2.99 8.40
C ALA A 183 -7.77 -1.95 7.64
N TYR A 184 -8.63 -2.40 6.75
CA TYR A 184 -9.36 -1.50 5.86
C TYR A 184 -10.77 -1.97 5.57
N VAL A 185 -11.57 -1.01 5.14
CA VAL A 185 -12.82 -1.23 4.41
C VAL A 185 -12.57 -0.91 2.94
N ALA A 186 -13.01 -1.79 2.04
CA ALA A 186 -12.88 -1.61 0.61
C ALA A 186 -14.25 -1.65 -0.07
N LEU A 187 -14.46 -0.72 -0.99
CA LEU A 187 -15.58 -0.68 -1.92
C LEU A 187 -15.07 -0.91 -3.34
N HIS A 188 -15.70 -1.79 -4.09
CA HIS A 188 -15.28 -2.14 -5.45
C HIS A 188 -16.48 -2.26 -6.40
N PHE A 189 -16.49 -1.42 -7.43
CA PHE A 189 -17.56 -1.35 -8.43
C PHE A 189 -16.95 -1.31 -9.83
N ASP A 190 -16.79 -2.47 -10.48
CA ASP A 190 -16.31 -2.62 -11.86
C ASP A 190 -14.97 -1.89 -12.12
N LYS A 191 -15.03 -0.57 -12.35
CA LYS A 191 -13.91 0.32 -12.66
C LYS A 191 -13.44 1.14 -11.46
N TYR A 192 -14.15 1.10 -10.33
CA TYR A 192 -13.88 1.96 -9.18
C TYR A 192 -13.47 1.14 -7.97
N VAL A 193 -12.35 1.49 -7.34
CA VAL A 193 -11.96 0.98 -6.02
C VAL A 193 -11.86 2.16 -5.07
N ALA A 194 -12.47 2.07 -3.90
CA ALA A 194 -12.23 2.99 -2.81
C ALA A 194 -11.84 2.19 -1.56
N LYS A 195 -10.83 2.65 -0.82
CA LYS A 195 -10.41 2.04 0.43
C LYS A 195 -10.21 3.10 1.51
N LEU A 196 -10.56 2.73 2.73
CA LEU A 196 -10.27 3.53 3.91
C LEU A 196 -9.66 2.63 4.99
N GLY A 197 -8.48 3.01 5.46
CA GLY A 197 -7.78 2.32 6.54
C GLY A 197 -6.32 2.07 6.22
N ARG A 198 -5.74 1.03 6.81
CA ARG A 198 -4.35 0.66 6.65
C ARG A 198 -4.16 -0.34 5.53
N ASP A 199 -3.34 -0.01 4.55
CA ASP A 199 -2.88 -0.95 3.54
C ASP A 199 -1.51 -0.55 2.99
N PHE A 200 -0.86 -1.47 2.27
CA PHE A 200 0.35 -1.17 1.53
C PHE A 200 0.04 -0.29 0.33
N VAL A 201 1.03 0.50 -0.10
CA VAL A 201 1.02 1.24 -1.37
C VAL A 201 2.43 1.18 -1.92
N ARG A 202 2.57 0.86 -3.21
CA ARG A 202 3.85 0.93 -3.92
C ARG A 202 3.62 1.46 -5.31
N TRP A 203 4.27 2.58 -5.61
CA TRP A 203 4.21 3.23 -6.91
C TRP A 203 5.59 3.24 -7.56
N GLY A 204 5.74 2.41 -8.59
CA GLY A 204 6.96 2.29 -9.38
C GLY A 204 7.25 0.87 -9.82
N ARG A 205 8.10 0.77 -10.85
CA ARG A 205 8.42 -0.50 -11.53
C ARG A 205 9.75 -1.12 -11.15
N GLY A 206 10.52 -0.45 -10.28
CA GLY A 206 11.78 -1.00 -9.82
C GLY A 206 11.56 -2.32 -9.10
N VAL A 207 12.48 -3.26 -9.30
CA VAL A 207 12.36 -4.62 -8.76
C VAL A 207 12.59 -4.61 -7.26
N ASP A 208 13.71 -4.02 -6.85
CA ASP A 208 14.17 -4.00 -5.46
C ASP A 208 13.75 -2.73 -4.71
N ALA A 209 13.61 -1.61 -5.42
CA ALA A 209 13.27 -0.33 -4.82
C ALA A 209 12.43 0.55 -5.76
N THR A 210 11.72 1.52 -5.20
CA THR A 210 10.95 2.52 -5.94
C THR A 210 11.22 3.90 -5.36
N LEU A 211 11.39 4.91 -6.24
CA LEU A 211 11.79 6.26 -5.83
C LEU A 211 10.67 7.10 -5.18
N LEU A 212 9.39 6.78 -5.39
CA LEU A 212 8.28 7.62 -4.91
C LEU A 212 7.65 7.08 -3.63
N ILE A 213 6.91 5.99 -3.74
CA ILE A 213 6.28 5.30 -2.61
C ILE A 213 6.72 3.84 -2.69
N SER A 214 7.48 3.40 -1.69
CA SER A 214 7.92 2.02 -1.54
C SER A 214 7.17 1.31 -0.43
N ASP A 215 7.18 -0.01 -0.52
CA ASP A 215 6.68 -0.94 0.48
C ASP A 215 7.74 -1.38 1.50
N TYR A 216 8.89 -0.70 1.51
CA TYR A 216 9.91 -0.92 2.54
C TYR A 216 9.47 -0.35 3.89
N SER A 217 8.67 0.71 3.87
CA SER A 217 8.07 1.28 5.08
C SER A 217 6.81 0.52 5.52
N ARG A 218 6.43 0.68 6.79
CA ARG A 218 5.15 0.15 7.30
C ARG A 218 3.98 0.68 6.46
N PRO A 219 2.90 -0.11 6.30
CA PRO A 219 1.70 0.29 5.58
C PRO A 219 1.07 1.55 6.17
N LEU A 220 0.48 2.36 5.30
CA LEU A 220 0.00 3.69 5.63
C LEU A 220 -1.49 3.64 6.00
N ASP A 221 -1.90 4.46 6.95
CA ASP A 221 -3.32 4.76 7.19
C ASP A 221 -3.76 5.81 6.17
N HIS A 222 -4.67 5.44 5.27
CA HIS A 222 -5.01 6.25 4.13
C HIS A 222 -6.45 6.08 3.64
N PHE A 223 -6.91 7.12 2.94
CA PHE A 223 -7.93 7.01 1.92
C PHE A 223 -7.25 6.73 0.57
N PHE A 224 -7.77 5.78 -0.17
CA PHE A 224 -7.28 5.43 -1.50
C PHE A 224 -8.43 5.30 -2.48
N GLY A 225 -8.26 5.87 -3.67
CA GLY A 225 -9.19 5.75 -4.77
C GLY A 225 -8.48 5.25 -6.02
N ARG A 226 -9.12 4.35 -6.78
CA ARG A 226 -8.67 3.93 -8.10
C ARG A 226 -9.82 3.99 -9.10
N LEU A 227 -9.49 4.47 -10.30
CA LEU A 227 -10.32 4.38 -11.49
C LEU A 227 -9.57 3.60 -12.57
N ASP A 228 -10.14 2.46 -12.99
CA ASP A 228 -9.63 1.57 -14.01
C ASP A 228 -10.48 1.64 -15.28
N LEU A 229 -9.93 2.25 -16.32
CA LEU A 229 -10.46 2.22 -17.68
C LEU A 229 -9.50 1.42 -18.56
N LYS A 230 -10.00 0.89 -19.69
CA LYS A 230 -9.25 -0.01 -20.59
C LYS A 230 -7.79 0.37 -20.89
N GLN A 231 -7.51 1.65 -21.07
CA GLN A 231 -6.16 2.15 -21.37
C GLN A 231 -5.67 3.14 -20.33
N PHE A 232 -6.46 3.44 -19.31
CA PHE A 232 -6.20 4.53 -18.39
C PHE A 232 -6.47 4.09 -16.97
N ARG A 233 -5.48 4.25 -16.09
CA ARG A 233 -5.60 4.01 -14.66
C ARG A 233 -5.30 5.29 -13.92
N PHE A 234 -6.14 5.64 -12.95
CA PHE A 234 -5.92 6.75 -12.05
C PHE A 234 -5.95 6.27 -10.61
N ASP A 235 -4.89 6.54 -9.87
CA ASP A 235 -4.76 6.22 -8.45
C ASP A 235 -4.63 7.51 -7.64
N TYR A 236 -5.34 7.59 -6.53
CA TYR A 236 -5.28 8.70 -5.59
C TYR A 236 -5.07 8.19 -4.17
N LEU A 237 -4.27 8.92 -3.39
CA LEU A 237 -3.90 8.62 -2.03
C LEU A 237 -3.95 9.88 -1.17
N ALA A 238 -4.64 9.80 -0.03
CA ALA A 238 -4.53 10.77 1.07
C ALA A 238 -4.23 10.01 2.36
N ALA A 239 -3.07 10.22 2.95
CA ALA A 239 -2.58 9.45 4.08
C ALA A 239 -2.12 10.35 5.24
N LYS A 240 -2.29 9.85 6.47
CA LYS A 240 -1.59 10.39 7.64
C LYS A 240 -0.32 9.56 7.85
N LEU A 241 0.80 10.23 8.03
CA LEU A 241 2.09 9.61 8.34
C LEU A 241 2.32 9.60 9.86
N ASN A 242 3.39 8.94 10.31
CA ASN A 242 3.77 8.95 11.73
C ASN A 242 4.07 10.39 12.19
N SER A 243 3.45 10.79 13.30
CA SER A 243 3.75 12.03 14.00
C SER A 243 5.19 12.01 14.51
N GLU A 244 5.84 13.17 14.47
CA GLU A 244 7.21 13.34 14.99
C GLU A 244 7.20 14.19 16.25
N TYR A 245 8.08 13.85 17.19
CA TYR A 245 8.29 14.68 18.36
C TYR A 245 9.02 15.96 17.97
N LEU A 246 8.51 17.08 18.46
CA LEU A 246 9.15 18.37 18.26
C LEU A 246 10.35 18.52 19.21
N PRO A 247 11.44 19.16 18.76
CA PRO A 247 12.51 19.61 19.65
C PRO A 247 12.00 20.59 20.71
N ASP A 248 12.60 20.59 21.89
CA ASP A 248 12.20 21.41 23.06
C ASP A 248 11.93 22.88 22.73
N SER A 249 12.78 23.48 21.88
CA SER A 249 12.64 24.86 21.43
C SER A 249 11.35 25.11 20.64
N LEU A 250 10.87 24.13 19.88
CA LEU A 250 9.63 24.21 19.12
C LEU A 250 8.43 23.81 19.98
N ARG A 251 8.60 22.89 20.94
CA ARG A 251 7.54 22.47 21.87
C ARG A 251 7.00 23.65 22.67
N GLN A 252 7.89 24.47 23.22
CA GLN A 252 7.52 25.66 23.97
C GLN A 252 6.82 26.71 23.08
N ARG A 253 7.26 26.85 21.83
CA ARG A 253 6.70 27.82 20.88
C ARG A 253 5.28 27.44 20.43
N TYR A 254 5.04 26.16 20.14
CA TYR A 254 3.79 25.70 19.55
C TYR A 254 2.83 25.05 20.56
N ALA A 255 3.24 24.96 21.84
CA ALA A 255 2.46 24.33 22.91
C ALA A 255 1.97 22.90 22.55
N THR A 256 2.79 22.16 21.79
CA THR A 256 2.52 20.78 21.39
C THR A 256 3.82 19.99 21.37
N ASP A 257 3.75 18.72 21.76
CA ASP A 257 4.88 17.78 21.70
C ASP A 257 5.05 17.16 20.31
N LEU A 258 4.01 17.21 19.47
CA LEU A 258 3.94 16.45 18.22
C LEU A 258 3.71 17.36 17.01
N SER A 259 4.31 16.95 15.90
CA SER A 259 4.03 17.44 14.56
C SER A 259 3.42 16.31 13.73
N ASP A 260 2.19 16.52 13.27
CA ASP A 260 1.55 15.61 12.32
C ASP A 260 2.07 15.86 10.90
N ARG A 261 2.05 14.79 10.09
CA ARG A 261 2.45 14.82 8.69
C ARG A 261 1.45 14.06 7.86
N TYR A 262 1.23 14.56 6.65
CA TYR A 262 0.22 14.08 5.73
C TYR A 262 0.82 13.98 4.32
N LEU A 263 0.31 13.03 3.57
CA LEU A 263 0.72 12.75 2.21
C LEU A 263 -0.52 12.77 1.32
N ALA A 264 -0.54 13.66 0.33
CA ALA A 264 -1.48 13.58 -0.78
C ALA A 264 -0.73 13.21 -2.05
N ALA A 265 -1.24 12.28 -2.83
CA ALA A 265 -0.59 11.87 -4.07
C ALA A 265 -1.62 11.40 -5.10
N ALA A 266 -1.39 11.75 -6.36
CA ALA A 266 -2.21 11.33 -7.49
C ALA A 266 -1.31 10.82 -8.62
N ARG A 267 -1.72 9.72 -9.25
CA ARG A 267 -0.98 9.07 -10.34
C ARG A 267 -1.94 8.72 -11.47
N ALA A 268 -1.62 9.16 -12.67
CA ALA A 268 -2.33 8.81 -13.89
C ALA A 268 -1.40 7.98 -14.79
N GLU A 269 -1.86 6.82 -15.25
CA GLU A 269 -1.15 5.90 -16.14
C GLU A 269 -1.97 5.66 -17.40
N VAL A 270 -1.33 5.73 -18.57
CA VAL A 270 -1.94 5.43 -19.86
C VAL A 270 -1.14 4.38 -20.62
N ASN A 271 -1.83 3.34 -21.08
CA ASN A 271 -1.29 2.25 -21.88
C ASN A 271 -1.68 2.44 -23.37
N LEU A 272 -0.69 2.61 -24.23
CA LEU A 272 -0.87 2.81 -25.66
C LEU A 272 -0.40 1.61 -26.47
N LYS A 273 -1.08 1.36 -27.61
CA LYS A 273 -0.73 0.34 -28.61
C LYS A 273 -0.48 -1.05 -28.00
N SER A 274 -1.47 -1.59 -27.29
CA SER A 274 -1.39 -2.90 -26.63
C SER A 274 -0.17 -3.03 -25.71
N ASN A 275 -0.01 -2.05 -24.81
CA ASN A 275 1.07 -1.96 -23.81
C ASN A 275 2.49 -1.85 -24.37
N PHE A 276 2.64 -1.55 -25.67
CA PHE A 276 3.93 -1.21 -26.27
C PHE A 276 4.56 0.00 -25.58
N PHE A 277 3.74 1.00 -25.26
CA PHE A 277 4.17 2.22 -24.59
C PHE A 277 3.25 2.51 -23.41
N THR A 278 3.81 2.64 -22.22
CA THR A 278 3.11 3.12 -21.03
C THR A 278 3.74 4.43 -20.57
N LEU A 279 2.90 5.44 -20.36
CA LEU A 279 3.29 6.71 -19.75
C LEU A 279 2.54 6.88 -18.45
N ALA A 280 3.22 7.30 -17.39
CA ALA A 280 2.53 7.73 -16.17
C ALA A 280 3.07 9.05 -15.65
N ILE A 281 2.19 9.85 -15.07
CA ILE A 281 2.49 11.12 -14.43
C ILE A 281 2.05 11.01 -12.97
N THR A 282 2.88 11.48 -12.05
CA THR A 282 2.57 11.48 -10.62
C THR A 282 2.83 12.87 -10.05
N GLN A 283 1.90 13.31 -9.21
CA GLN A 283 2.08 14.47 -8.34
C GLN A 283 1.88 14.06 -6.88
N MET A 284 2.60 14.72 -5.98
CA MET A 284 2.59 14.42 -4.56
C MET A 284 2.86 15.68 -3.75
N ALA A 285 2.23 15.78 -2.58
CA ALA A 285 2.49 16.79 -1.57
C ALA A 285 2.69 16.10 -0.22
N LEU A 286 3.86 16.30 0.37
CA LEU A 286 4.13 16.01 1.77
C LEU A 286 4.01 17.31 2.55
N TYR A 287 3.05 17.37 3.45
CA TYR A 287 2.75 18.56 4.22
C TYR A 287 2.51 18.18 5.69
N GLY A 288 2.60 19.16 6.57
CA GLY A 288 2.56 18.91 8.00
C GLY A 288 3.25 20.01 8.79
N GLY A 289 3.15 19.91 10.10
CA GLY A 289 3.67 20.91 11.02
C GLY A 289 2.96 20.86 12.37
N PRO A 290 3.49 21.59 13.37
CA PRO A 290 2.79 21.83 14.62
C PRO A 290 1.42 22.45 14.34
N SER A 291 0.36 21.90 14.92
CA SER A 291 -1.02 22.40 14.78
C SER A 291 -1.58 22.45 13.35
N ARG A 292 -0.95 21.75 12.39
CA ARG A 292 -1.45 21.61 11.03
C ARG A 292 -2.27 20.32 10.90
N GLY A 293 -3.46 20.43 10.33
CA GLY A 293 -4.37 19.31 10.10
C GLY A 293 -4.39 18.84 8.65
N PHE A 294 -5.38 17.99 8.34
CA PHE A 294 -5.72 17.68 6.95
C PHE A 294 -6.25 18.94 6.25
N GLU A 295 -5.77 19.16 5.04
CA GLU A 295 -6.14 20.30 4.22
C GLU A 295 -6.98 19.83 3.04
N LEU A 296 -8.21 20.37 2.93
CA LEU A 296 -9.19 19.90 1.96
C LEU A 296 -8.75 20.10 0.51
N TYR A 297 -7.92 21.12 0.22
CA TYR A 297 -7.41 21.34 -1.13
C TYR A 297 -6.48 20.20 -1.57
N TYR A 298 -5.69 19.61 -0.67
CA TYR A 298 -4.91 18.40 -0.95
C TYR A 298 -5.77 17.13 -1.08
N LEU A 299 -7.06 17.19 -0.70
CA LEU A 299 -8.04 16.12 -0.95
C LEU A 299 -8.61 16.14 -2.38
N ASN A 300 -8.41 17.23 -3.14
CA ASN A 300 -8.82 17.32 -4.53
C ASN A 300 -7.69 16.84 -5.46
N PRO A 301 -7.82 15.66 -6.08
CA PRO A 301 -6.73 15.05 -6.83
C PRO A 301 -6.52 15.71 -8.21
N PHE A 302 -7.41 16.62 -8.61
CA PHE A 302 -7.35 17.36 -9.87
C PHE A 302 -6.65 18.71 -9.75
N LEU A 303 -6.37 19.17 -8.53
CA LEU A 303 -5.54 20.36 -8.32
C LEU A 303 -4.07 20.02 -8.60
N ALA A 304 -3.36 21.01 -9.14
CA ALA A 304 -1.92 20.94 -9.23
C ALA A 304 -1.33 21.29 -7.87
N PHE A 305 -0.90 20.30 -7.09
CA PHE A 305 -0.45 20.50 -5.71
C PHE A 305 0.68 21.52 -5.57
N HIS A 306 1.55 21.61 -6.57
CA HIS A 306 2.59 22.63 -6.62
C HIS A 306 2.03 24.04 -6.83
N GLY A 307 0.98 24.18 -7.65
CA GLY A 307 0.30 25.47 -7.83
C GLY A 307 -0.33 25.95 -6.53
N GLU A 308 -1.06 25.06 -5.83
CA GLU A 308 -1.66 25.40 -4.54
C GLU A 308 -0.62 25.77 -3.49
N GLN A 309 0.51 25.06 -3.45
CA GLN A 309 1.63 25.42 -2.57
C GLN A 309 2.11 26.86 -2.81
N LEU A 310 2.21 27.29 -4.07
CA LEU A 310 2.69 28.64 -4.40
C LEU A 310 1.69 29.72 -3.97
N ASN A 311 0.41 29.38 -3.85
CA ASN A 311 -0.66 30.31 -3.47
C ASN A 311 -0.85 30.42 -1.95
N GLU A 312 -0.65 29.34 -1.19
CA GLU A 312 -1.03 29.26 0.23
C GLU A 312 0.00 29.84 1.21
N GLU A 313 1.14 30.36 0.74
CA GLU A 313 2.31 30.82 1.55
C GLU A 313 2.91 29.78 2.54
N GLU A 314 2.22 28.67 2.75
CA GLU A 314 2.56 27.57 3.63
C GLU A 314 3.61 26.65 3.01
N LYS A 315 4.49 26.13 3.87
CA LYS A 315 5.56 25.24 3.42
C LYS A 315 5.03 23.82 3.27
N SER A 316 5.03 23.32 2.04
CA SER A 316 4.89 21.89 1.75
C SER A 316 6.04 21.42 0.87
N ASN A 317 6.25 20.12 0.79
CA ASN A 317 7.20 19.52 -0.14
C ASN A 317 6.41 18.84 -1.25
N THR A 318 6.32 19.50 -2.41
CA THR A 318 5.68 18.91 -3.58
C THR A 318 6.68 18.19 -4.46
N PHE A 319 6.27 17.07 -5.03
CA PHE A 319 7.09 16.24 -5.90
C PHE A 319 6.29 15.87 -7.16
N GLY A 320 7.00 15.81 -8.29
CA GLY A 320 6.46 15.31 -9.55
C GLY A 320 7.29 14.13 -10.05
N ALA A 321 6.68 13.26 -10.85
CA ALA A 321 7.41 12.24 -11.58
C ALA A 321 6.74 11.85 -12.89
N ILE A 322 7.58 11.43 -13.85
CA ILE A 322 7.16 10.85 -15.11
C ILE A 322 7.79 9.46 -15.24
N ASP A 323 6.95 8.47 -15.54
CA ASP A 323 7.38 7.11 -15.87
C ASP A 323 7.15 6.82 -17.33
N ILE A 324 8.15 6.23 -17.98
CA ILE A 324 8.06 5.76 -19.35
C ILE A 324 8.44 4.29 -19.38
N VAL A 325 7.65 3.50 -20.10
CA VAL A 325 7.90 2.08 -20.32
C VAL A 325 7.74 1.76 -21.78
N LEU A 326 8.73 1.07 -22.34
CA LEU A 326 8.71 0.55 -23.70
C LEU A 326 8.79 -0.98 -23.67
N ARG A 327 7.83 -1.63 -24.34
CA ARG A 327 7.79 -3.09 -24.56
C ARG A 327 7.75 -3.36 -26.08
N PRO A 328 8.89 -3.24 -26.78
CA PRO A 328 8.93 -3.39 -28.23
C PRO A 328 8.60 -4.81 -28.69
N LYS A 329 8.92 -5.81 -27.87
CA LYS A 329 8.60 -7.22 -28.09
C LYS A 329 8.29 -7.89 -26.76
N ASP A 330 7.63 -9.03 -26.83
CA ASP A 330 7.50 -9.95 -25.72
C ASP A 330 8.87 -10.28 -25.12
N ARG A 331 8.94 -10.39 -23.78
CA ARG A 331 10.16 -10.65 -22.99
C ARG A 331 11.21 -9.54 -22.97
N LEU A 332 10.93 -8.38 -23.58
CA LEU A 332 11.82 -7.23 -23.59
C LEU A 332 11.12 -5.98 -23.07
N GLN A 333 11.66 -5.41 -22.00
CA GLN A 333 11.13 -4.18 -21.41
C GLN A 333 12.24 -3.20 -21.02
N PHE A 334 12.02 -1.94 -21.37
CA PHE A 334 12.78 -0.80 -20.87
C PHE A 334 11.89 0.06 -19.99
N TYR A 335 12.40 0.53 -18.86
CA TYR A 335 11.69 1.48 -18.03
C TYR A 335 12.61 2.59 -17.53
N ASN A 336 12.04 3.77 -17.42
CA ASN A 336 12.70 4.95 -16.90
C ASN A 336 11.72 5.73 -16.03
N ARG A 337 12.20 6.21 -14.87
CA ARG A 337 11.51 7.21 -14.06
C ARG A 337 12.39 8.45 -13.93
N LEU A 338 11.77 9.60 -14.17
CA LEU A 338 12.33 10.92 -13.94
C LEU A 338 11.53 11.60 -12.83
N SER A 339 12.22 12.06 -11.79
CA SER A 339 11.61 12.86 -10.72
C SER A 339 12.43 14.13 -10.50
N PRO A 340 11.92 15.30 -10.95
CA PRO A 340 12.48 16.57 -10.56
C PRO A 340 12.17 16.80 -9.08
N ARG A 341 13.21 16.98 -8.27
CA ARG A 341 13.06 17.37 -6.86
C ARG A 341 13.46 18.83 -6.73
N GLN A 342 12.50 19.67 -6.38
CA GLN A 342 12.79 21.05 -6.01
C GLN A 342 12.89 21.17 -4.49
N ARG A 343 14.09 21.51 -3.99
CA ARG A 343 14.27 21.87 -2.58
C ARG A 343 13.82 23.31 -2.40
N ASN A 344 12.86 23.55 -1.51
CA ASN A 344 12.38 24.89 -1.23
C ASN A 344 13.36 25.59 -0.27
N CYS A 345 14.42 26.18 -0.81
CA CYS A 345 15.41 26.95 -0.04
C CYS A 345 14.95 28.41 0.11
N ARG A 346 13.95 28.66 0.97
CA ARG A 346 13.75 30.02 1.49
C ARG A 346 14.56 30.17 2.78
N SER A 347 15.59 31.01 2.70
CA SER A 347 16.40 31.45 3.83
C SER A 347 15.52 31.86 5.00
N ALA A 348 15.85 31.36 6.19
CA ALA A 348 15.38 31.95 7.42
C ALA A 348 15.90 33.39 7.44
N ARG A 349 15.01 34.38 7.25
CA ARG A 349 15.32 35.77 7.59
C ARG A 349 15.40 35.84 9.12
N PHE A 350 16.58 35.54 9.65
CA PHE A 350 16.93 35.97 11.00
C PHE A 350 17.17 37.48 10.92
N ALA A 351 16.23 38.25 11.46
CA ALA A 351 16.50 39.61 11.86
C ALA A 351 17.36 39.55 13.14
N GLY A 352 18.60 40.06 13.07
CA GLY A 352 19.45 40.20 14.25
C GLY A 352 20.95 40.11 13.95
N ASN A 353 21.53 41.27 13.61
CA ASN A 353 22.92 41.71 13.73
C ASN A 353 24.10 40.71 13.80
N ASN A 354 25.00 40.95 12.84
CA ASN A 354 26.47 40.93 12.88
C ASN A 354 27.25 39.59 12.83
N ASP A 355 28.16 39.59 11.85
CA ASP A 355 29.46 38.91 11.76
C ASP A 355 29.54 37.39 11.55
N TRP A 356 29.37 36.92 10.31
CA TRP A 356 30.10 35.75 9.75
C TRP A 356 30.27 35.86 8.21
N PRO A 357 31.45 35.55 7.63
CA PRO A 357 31.68 35.66 6.20
C PRO A 357 31.06 34.50 5.40
N GLY A 358 30.62 34.83 4.18
CA GLY A 358 29.75 34.04 3.32
C GLY A 358 30.15 32.60 3.01
N VAL A 359 29.14 31.73 3.06
CA VAL A 359 28.97 30.61 2.11
C VAL A 359 27.50 30.62 1.69
N TYR A 360 27.23 31.07 0.46
CA TYR A 360 25.91 30.94 -0.16
C TYR A 360 25.77 29.49 -0.66
N PRO A 361 24.75 28.71 -0.27
CA PRO A 361 24.51 27.43 -0.90
C PRO A 361 23.91 27.67 -2.29
N HIS A 362 24.67 27.31 -3.34
CA HIS A 362 24.14 27.15 -4.69
C HIS A 362 22.96 26.16 -4.66
N CYS A 363 21.74 26.66 -4.91
CA CYS A 363 20.54 25.82 -5.04
C CYS A 363 20.49 25.29 -6.47
N GLN A 364 20.96 24.06 -6.70
CA GLN A 364 20.78 23.37 -7.97
C GLN A 364 19.51 22.50 -7.91
N PRO A 365 18.65 22.51 -8.95
CA PRO A 365 17.60 21.51 -9.09
C PRO A 365 18.24 20.13 -9.27
N ASP A 366 17.88 19.18 -8.41
CA ASP A 366 18.33 17.80 -8.51
C ASP A 366 17.29 16.99 -9.29
N VAL A 367 17.70 16.40 -10.41
CA VAL A 367 16.90 15.42 -11.15
C VAL A 367 17.40 14.04 -10.77
N GLN A 368 16.53 13.22 -10.17
CA GLN A 368 16.84 11.80 -9.95
C GLN A 368 16.32 10.97 -11.13
N CYS A 369 17.24 10.24 -11.77
CA CYS A 369 16.97 9.33 -12.87
C CYS A 369 17.16 7.88 -12.39
N HIS A 370 16.21 7.00 -12.71
CA HIS A 370 16.40 5.55 -12.54
C HIS A 370 16.05 4.83 -13.84
N HIS A 371 16.98 4.01 -14.31
CA HIS A 371 16.84 3.23 -15.54
C HIS A 371 16.95 1.74 -15.23
N GLY A 372 16.22 0.92 -15.97
CA GLY A 372 16.41 -0.53 -15.92
C GLY A 372 16.02 -1.21 -17.22
N VAL A 373 16.71 -2.32 -17.50
CA VAL A 373 16.46 -3.19 -18.66
C VAL A 373 16.07 -4.56 -18.13
N GLY A 374 14.87 -5.03 -18.50
CA GLY A 374 14.46 -6.41 -18.29
C GLY A 374 14.62 -7.20 -19.58
N LYS A 375 15.54 -8.16 -19.60
CA LYS A 375 15.68 -9.16 -20.68
C LYS A 375 15.78 -10.54 -20.04
N ILE A 376 14.80 -11.39 -20.30
CA ILE A 376 14.79 -12.76 -19.76
C ILE A 376 15.39 -13.70 -20.82
N PRO A 377 16.45 -14.48 -20.53
CA PRO A 377 16.96 -15.50 -21.44
C PRO A 377 15.92 -16.62 -21.68
N ALA A 378 16.09 -17.40 -22.76
CA ALA A 378 15.24 -18.55 -23.04
C ALA A 378 15.17 -19.50 -21.82
N PRO A 379 14.01 -20.15 -21.56
CA PRO A 379 13.84 -20.97 -20.37
C PRO A 379 14.87 -22.10 -20.35
N GLN A 380 15.75 -22.08 -19.34
CA GLN A 380 16.52 -23.27 -18.97
C GLN A 380 15.61 -24.16 -18.10
N PRO A 381 15.69 -25.49 -18.24
CA PRO A 381 14.91 -26.40 -17.41
C PRO A 381 15.22 -26.15 -15.93
N ALA A 382 14.17 -25.90 -15.15
CA ALA A 382 14.29 -25.54 -13.74
C ALA A 382 14.91 -26.70 -12.93
N ALA A 383 16.08 -26.47 -12.35
CA ALA A 383 16.55 -27.25 -11.22
C ALA A 383 15.65 -26.93 -10.02
N GLY A 384 15.07 -27.97 -9.41
CA GLY A 384 14.05 -27.85 -8.36
C GLY A 384 14.56 -27.10 -7.13
N ALA A 385 13.96 -25.95 -6.85
CA ALA A 385 14.02 -25.32 -5.53
C ALA A 385 12.74 -25.72 -4.77
N PHE A 386 12.90 -26.67 -3.84
CA PHE A 386 11.88 -27.02 -2.86
C PHE A 386 11.63 -25.82 -1.92
N PHE A 387 10.40 -25.31 -1.89
CA PHE A 387 9.89 -24.53 -0.77
C PHE A 387 8.71 -25.32 -0.18
N GLY A 388 8.88 -25.81 1.06
CA GLY A 388 7.88 -26.54 1.81
C GLY A 388 6.68 -25.67 2.18
N GLN A 389 5.51 -26.30 2.19
CA GLN A 389 4.20 -25.74 2.52
C GLN A 389 4.08 -25.33 3.98
#